data_AF-T1EDZ1-F1
#
_entry.id   AF-T1EDZ1-F1
#
_cell.length_a   1.000
_cell.length_b   1.000
_cell.length_c   1.000
_cell.angle_alpha   90.00
_cell.angle_beta   90.00
_cell.angle_gamma   90.00
#
_symmetry.space_group_name_H-M   'P 1'
#
loop_
_entity.id
_entity.type
_entity.pdbx_description
1 polymer ?
#
loop_
_entity_poly.entity_id
_entity_poly.type
_entity_poly.pdbx_seq_one_letter_code
_entity_poly.pdbx_strand_id
1 'polypeptide(L)'
;MLKIFSKFILAINIVICFTSCSIAGPQPSKCVSRNAEILFLIDSSSSVVENDPPGNNGNSWSYVKSFLSEVIQLLPIDKGETKVGVITFSTKVNTNNNTVLFSKTKSVLNVIANLPYSGGNTNTSGALRYARSVLLNVTTLQGTVPSSTSSSYDVKKVIVLITDGLSNVDSSLTLQEARLNKQLSIEQYAIGITKYMNEDELQDLVSDPVSYHYLNASDFSHLNLLINELLQRLTCSQPPLPEPCRDTRSDIAFVLDSSGSIIIQHSDNSRDLSNWVLVKNFVINVAKNLNIGLSQTRISLITFSHIARVEFYLKDFNDFESLAANISKIDIIGSETNTSGALRLMNDVVFNVKNGDRPDVPNVAIVMTDGQSNVNQSETIPEAIRAKNFGIINFKIIFLRI
;
A
#
# COMPACT_ATOMS: atom_id res chain seq x y z
N MET A 1 -0.30 -17.41 -13.06
CA MET A 1 -0.19 -17.69 -11.61
C MET A 1 1.23 -17.61 -11.04
N LEU A 2 2.22 -18.42 -11.46
CA LEU A 2 3.56 -18.46 -10.81
C LEU A 2 4.31 -17.11 -10.69
N LYS A 3 4.27 -16.24 -11.72
CA LYS A 3 4.88 -14.88 -11.65
C LYS A 3 4.15 -13.94 -10.69
N ILE A 4 2.86 -14.14 -10.48
CA ILE A 4 2.04 -13.37 -9.51
C ILE A 4 2.44 -13.85 -8.11
N PHE A 5 2.41 -15.15 -7.86
CA PHE A 5 2.81 -15.72 -6.57
C PHE A 5 4.24 -15.34 -6.15
N SER A 6 5.21 -15.33 -7.07
CA SER A 6 6.58 -14.90 -6.75
C SER A 6 6.68 -13.44 -6.28
N LYS A 7 5.95 -12.50 -6.91
CA LYS A 7 5.88 -11.10 -6.46
C LYS A 7 5.14 -10.95 -5.13
N PHE A 8 4.11 -11.76 -4.90
CA PHE A 8 3.35 -11.77 -3.65
C PHE A 8 4.16 -12.38 -2.48
N ILE A 9 4.93 -13.44 -2.72
CA ILE A 9 5.82 -14.04 -1.71
C ILE A 9 6.84 -13.00 -1.25
N LEU A 10 7.44 -12.26 -2.19
CA LEU A 10 8.36 -11.17 -1.84
C LEU A 10 7.64 -10.08 -1.03
N ALA A 11 6.46 -9.63 -1.46
CA ALA A 11 5.67 -8.63 -0.75
C ALA A 11 5.19 -9.10 0.64
N ILE A 12 4.90 -10.39 0.83
CA ILE A 12 4.43 -10.95 2.10
C ILE A 12 5.58 -11.17 3.07
N ASN A 13 6.72 -11.67 2.61
CA ASN A 13 7.93 -11.74 3.42
C ASN A 13 8.36 -10.34 3.88
N ILE A 14 8.20 -9.34 3.02
CA ILE A 14 8.39 -7.93 3.35
C ILE A 14 7.36 -7.47 4.41
N VAL A 15 6.07 -7.75 4.23
CA VAL A 15 4.98 -7.35 5.15
C VAL A 15 5.06 -8.03 6.53
N ILE A 16 5.45 -9.31 6.61
CA ILE A 16 5.63 -10.03 7.88
C ILE A 16 6.84 -9.47 8.65
N CYS A 17 7.90 -9.05 7.96
CA CYS A 17 9.00 -8.30 8.59
C CYS A 17 8.53 -6.94 9.17
N PHE A 18 7.54 -6.29 8.55
CA PHE A 18 7.10 -4.96 8.97
C PHE A 18 6.28 -4.94 10.27
N THR A 19 5.64 -6.05 10.69
CA THR A 19 4.71 -6.05 11.84
C THR A 19 5.33 -6.18 13.21
N SER A 20 6.57 -6.67 13.31
CA SER A 20 7.23 -6.95 14.60
C SER A 20 8.01 -5.77 15.16
N CYS A 21 7.89 -4.59 14.55
CA CYS A 21 8.78 -3.48 14.82
C CYS A 21 8.16 -2.51 15.84
N SER A 22 8.56 -2.65 17.10
CA SER A 22 8.62 -1.54 18.04
C SER A 22 9.97 -1.57 18.76
N ILE A 23 10.57 -0.39 18.85
CA ILE A 23 11.78 -0.02 19.60
C ILE A 23 13.09 -0.02 18.77
N ALA A 24 13.82 1.08 18.96
CA ALA A 24 14.82 1.67 18.09
C ALA A 24 16.22 1.03 18.07
N GLY A 25 16.92 1.27 16.95
CA GLY A 25 18.39 1.29 16.77
C GLY A 25 18.96 0.12 15.96
N PRO A 26 20.07 0.28 15.18
CA PRO A 26 20.94 1.41 14.86
C PRO A 26 20.68 2.02 13.45
N GLN A 27 21.54 3.00 13.08
CA GLN A 27 21.42 3.95 11.95
C GLN A 27 21.29 3.30 10.55
N PRO A 28 20.53 3.94 9.63
CA PRO A 28 20.32 3.44 8.27
C PRO A 28 21.63 3.30 7.49
N SER A 29 21.74 2.20 6.74
CA SER A 29 22.78 1.99 5.72
C SER A 29 22.89 3.19 4.78
N LYS A 30 24.12 3.61 4.48
CA LYS A 30 24.49 4.75 3.61
C LYS A 30 23.47 5.00 2.48
N CYS A 31 22.81 6.16 2.49
CA CYS A 31 21.94 6.56 1.40
C CYS A 31 22.75 6.72 0.11
N VAL A 32 22.46 5.88 -0.87
CA VAL A 32 22.96 6.06 -2.23
C VAL A 32 21.98 7.01 -2.92
N SER A 33 22.44 8.19 -3.33
CA SER A 33 21.67 9.11 -4.18
C SER A 33 21.51 8.49 -5.57
N ARG A 34 20.33 8.56 -6.16
CA ARG A 34 20.05 8.18 -7.55
C ARG A 34 19.34 9.33 -8.25
N ASN A 35 19.44 9.34 -9.58
CA ASN A 35 18.72 10.31 -10.37
C ASN A 35 17.20 10.17 -10.14
N ALA A 36 16.51 11.28 -9.93
CA ALA A 36 15.07 11.26 -9.64
C ALA A 36 14.31 12.37 -10.40
N GLU A 37 13.11 12.02 -10.85
CA GLU A 37 12.11 12.96 -11.35
C GLU A 37 10.96 12.99 -10.35
N ILE A 38 10.85 14.11 -9.63
CA ILE A 38 9.90 14.29 -8.52
C ILE A 38 8.84 15.29 -8.95
N LEU A 39 7.57 14.90 -8.88
CA LEU A 39 6.44 15.78 -9.17
C LEU A 39 5.58 15.96 -7.93
N PHE A 40 5.55 17.18 -7.41
CA PHE A 40 4.68 17.56 -6.30
C PHE A 40 3.30 17.92 -6.83
N LEU A 41 2.26 17.25 -6.30
CA LEU A 41 0.85 17.52 -6.56
C LEU A 41 0.27 18.23 -5.35
N ILE A 42 -0.11 19.49 -5.53
CA ILE A 42 -0.53 20.35 -4.43
C ILE A 42 -2.02 20.59 -4.54
N ASP A 43 -2.76 20.15 -3.53
CA ASP A 43 -4.17 20.46 -3.41
C ASP A 43 -4.35 21.97 -3.20
N SER A 44 -5.17 22.57 -4.05
CA SER A 44 -5.53 23.98 -4.05
C SER A 44 -7.05 24.16 -4.04
N SER A 45 -7.78 23.14 -3.59
CA SER A 45 -9.24 23.14 -3.38
C SER A 45 -9.64 24.11 -2.26
N SER A 46 -10.95 24.36 -2.13
CA SER A 46 -11.48 25.30 -1.15
C SER A 46 -11.21 24.90 0.31
N SER A 47 -11.13 23.60 0.61
CA SER A 47 -10.94 23.10 1.98
C SER A 47 -9.62 23.56 2.60
N VAL A 48 -8.59 23.72 1.76
CA VAL A 48 -7.23 24.10 2.15
C VAL A 48 -7.19 25.40 2.94
N VAL A 49 -8.09 26.34 2.66
CA VAL A 49 -8.16 27.64 3.35
C VAL A 49 -9.50 27.86 4.06
N GLU A 50 -10.40 26.87 4.07
CA GLU A 50 -11.75 26.99 4.63
C GLU A 50 -11.73 27.35 6.12
N ASN A 51 -10.73 26.85 6.84
CA ASN A 51 -10.57 27.09 8.28
C ASN A 51 -9.60 28.26 8.60
N ASP A 52 -9.13 29.01 7.60
CA ASP A 52 -8.29 30.18 7.83
C ASP A 52 -9.12 31.31 8.50
N PRO A 53 -8.56 32.05 9.48
CA PRO A 53 -9.26 33.16 10.10
C PRO A 53 -9.72 34.21 9.06
N PRO A 54 -10.92 34.81 9.22
CA PRO A 54 -11.41 35.84 8.30
C PRO A 54 -10.44 37.01 8.16
N GLY A 55 -10.18 37.43 6.92
CA GLY A 55 -9.23 38.51 6.62
C GLY A 55 -7.77 38.07 6.47
N ASN A 56 -7.49 36.77 6.64
CA ASN A 56 -6.15 36.18 6.57
C ASN A 56 -6.01 35.22 5.38
N ASN A 57 -6.58 35.58 4.22
CA ASN A 57 -6.57 34.79 2.99
C ASN A 57 -5.17 34.23 2.69
N GLY A 58 -4.89 32.99 3.09
CA GLY A 58 -3.66 32.29 2.72
C GLY A 58 -2.63 32.07 3.81
N ASN A 59 -2.97 31.98 5.10
CA ASN A 59 -2.01 31.41 6.06
C ASN A 59 -1.72 29.94 5.70
N SER A 60 -2.75 29.11 5.53
CA SER A 60 -2.59 27.70 5.16
C SER A 60 -1.86 27.54 3.81
N TRP A 61 -2.26 28.33 2.80
CA TRP A 61 -1.57 28.34 1.51
C TRP A 61 -0.11 28.83 1.61
N SER A 62 0.17 29.83 2.47
CA SER A 62 1.55 30.31 2.70
C SER A 62 2.42 29.25 3.37
N TYR A 63 1.87 28.44 4.28
CA TYR A 63 2.59 27.33 4.89
C TYR A 63 2.96 26.27 3.84
N VAL A 64 2.03 25.92 2.93
CA VAL A 64 2.33 25.01 1.81
C VAL A 64 3.44 25.56 0.93
N LYS A 65 3.38 26.84 0.52
CA LYS A 65 4.42 27.46 -0.31
C LYS A 65 5.77 27.53 0.40
N SER A 66 5.78 27.81 1.71
CA SER A 66 6.99 27.89 2.53
C SER A 66 7.63 26.51 2.69
N PHE A 67 6.84 25.50 3.03
CA PHE A 67 7.24 24.10 3.10
C PHE A 67 7.87 23.64 1.79
N LEU A 68 7.19 23.87 0.65
CA LEU A 68 7.73 23.52 -0.66
C LEU A 68 9.04 24.26 -0.93
N SER A 69 9.11 25.56 -0.66
CA SER A 69 10.32 26.35 -0.89
C SER A 69 11.51 25.82 -0.11
N GLU A 70 11.31 25.38 1.14
CA GLU A 70 12.37 24.83 1.99
C GLU A 70 12.80 23.43 1.52
N VAL A 71 11.85 22.55 1.19
CA VAL A 71 12.16 21.23 0.60
C VAL A 71 12.95 21.39 -0.71
N ILE A 72 12.51 22.27 -1.61
CA ILE A 72 13.17 22.51 -2.89
C ILE A 72 14.59 23.06 -2.73
N GLN A 73 14.84 23.93 -1.75
CA GLN A 73 16.18 24.45 -1.47
C GLN A 73 17.17 23.37 -1.02
N LEU A 74 16.67 22.31 -0.37
CA LEU A 74 17.49 21.24 0.21
C LEU A 74 17.67 20.04 -0.73
N LEU A 75 16.84 19.91 -1.77
CA LEU A 75 16.99 18.85 -2.78
C LEU A 75 18.21 19.10 -3.69
N PRO A 76 18.92 18.04 -4.13
CA PRO A 76 20.11 18.15 -4.98
C PRO A 76 19.80 18.44 -6.47
N ILE A 77 18.94 19.43 -6.76
CA ILE A 77 18.45 19.75 -8.10
C ILE A 77 19.58 20.29 -8.99
N ASP A 78 20.37 21.23 -8.48
CA ASP A 78 21.41 21.91 -9.27
C ASP A 78 22.62 21.01 -9.62
N LYS A 79 22.72 19.83 -8.98
CA LYS A 79 23.72 18.81 -9.31
C LYS A 79 23.38 18.04 -10.60
N GLY A 80 22.18 18.25 -11.16
CA GLY A 80 21.71 17.53 -12.35
C GLY A 80 21.21 16.11 -12.06
N GLU A 81 21.24 15.69 -10.80
CA GLU A 81 20.75 14.38 -10.36
C GLU A 81 19.22 14.35 -10.26
N THR A 82 18.59 15.45 -9.83
CA THR A 82 17.15 15.52 -9.60
C THR A 82 16.49 16.57 -10.49
N LYS A 83 15.37 16.21 -11.14
CA LYS A 83 14.45 17.17 -11.74
C LYS A 83 13.18 17.25 -10.91
N VAL A 84 12.67 18.45 -10.72
CA VAL A 84 11.47 18.67 -9.89
C VAL A 84 10.43 19.48 -10.63
N GLY A 85 9.17 19.06 -10.50
CA GLY A 85 8.01 19.83 -10.90
C GLY A 85 7.07 20.05 -9.73
N VAL A 86 6.31 21.14 -9.79
CA VAL A 86 5.27 21.47 -8.82
C VAL A 86 4.03 21.88 -9.60
N ILE A 87 2.92 21.18 -9.35
CA ILE A 87 1.64 21.48 -9.98
C ILE A 87 0.54 21.55 -8.94
N THR A 88 -0.44 22.41 -9.19
CA THR A 88 -1.63 22.50 -8.34
C THR A 88 -2.81 21.79 -9.00
N PHE A 89 -3.71 21.28 -8.17
CA PHE A 89 -4.99 20.76 -8.63
C PHE A 89 -6.10 21.19 -7.68
N SER A 90 -7.32 21.25 -8.20
CA SER A 90 -8.55 21.44 -7.45
C SER A 90 -9.65 20.71 -8.21
N THR A 91 -10.65 21.41 -8.73
CA THR A 91 -11.65 20.83 -9.65
C THR A 91 -10.97 20.32 -10.93
N LYS A 92 -9.91 20.99 -11.35
CA LYS A 92 -9.07 20.65 -12.50
C LYS A 92 -7.59 20.72 -12.12
N VAL A 93 -6.76 20.01 -12.86
CA VAL A 93 -5.30 20.14 -12.77
C VAL A 93 -4.87 21.42 -13.47
N ASN A 94 -3.96 22.18 -12.86
CA ASN A 94 -3.40 23.38 -13.48
C ASN A 94 -2.28 23.01 -14.45
N THR A 95 -2.54 23.16 -15.74
CA THR A 95 -1.62 22.79 -16.84
C THR A 95 -1.05 23.99 -17.57
N ASN A 96 -1.03 25.18 -16.96
CA ASN A 96 -0.70 26.43 -17.65
C ASN A 96 0.80 26.56 -18.04
N ASN A 97 1.64 25.62 -17.60
CA ASN A 97 3.08 25.64 -17.87
C ASN A 97 3.47 24.62 -18.95
N ASN A 98 4.15 25.07 -19.99
CA ASN A 98 4.69 24.20 -21.05
C ASN A 98 5.86 23.34 -20.56
N THR A 99 6.58 23.76 -19.51
CA THR A 99 7.65 23.01 -18.86
C THR A 99 7.24 22.68 -17.44
N VAL A 100 7.12 21.38 -17.14
CA VAL A 100 6.65 20.91 -15.83
C VAL A 100 7.80 20.50 -14.92
N LEU A 101 8.86 19.87 -15.45
CA LEU A 101 10.04 19.44 -14.69
C LEU A 101 11.23 20.37 -14.95
N PHE A 102 11.90 20.82 -13.89
CA PHE A 102 13.03 21.73 -13.93
C PHE A 102 14.28 21.10 -13.32
N SER A 103 15.45 21.40 -13.89
CA SER A 103 16.77 20.96 -13.41
C SER A 103 17.55 22.08 -12.70
N LYS A 104 16.86 23.14 -12.28
CA LYS A 104 17.44 24.28 -11.55
C LYS A 104 16.57 24.70 -10.38
N THR A 105 17.15 24.80 -9.20
CA THR A 105 16.45 25.17 -7.96
C THR A 105 15.70 26.49 -8.12
N LYS A 106 16.38 27.51 -8.68
CA LYS A 106 15.80 28.84 -8.92
C LYS A 106 14.55 28.81 -9.82
N SER A 107 14.50 27.92 -10.81
CA SER A 107 13.34 27.80 -11.69
C SER A 107 12.13 27.23 -10.96
N VAL A 108 12.34 26.21 -10.12
CA VAL A 108 11.28 25.61 -9.30
C VAL A 108 10.76 26.62 -8.27
N LEU A 109 11.65 27.36 -7.60
CA LEU A 109 11.26 28.40 -6.64
C LEU A 109 10.44 29.53 -7.29
N ASN A 110 10.73 29.89 -8.54
CA ASN A 110 9.92 30.87 -9.28
C ASN A 110 8.51 30.35 -9.59
N VAL A 111 8.36 29.04 -9.87
CA VAL A 111 7.05 28.41 -10.00
C VAL A 111 6.32 28.45 -8.66
N ILE A 112 7.00 28.06 -7.57
CA ILE A 112 6.43 28.08 -6.21
C ILE A 112 5.94 29.48 -5.83
N ALA A 113 6.74 30.52 -6.08
CA ALA A 113 6.39 31.90 -5.77
C ALA A 113 5.08 32.35 -6.45
N ASN A 114 4.78 31.82 -7.64
CA ASN A 114 3.62 32.19 -8.45
C ASN A 114 2.55 31.10 -8.51
N LEU A 115 2.54 30.14 -7.57
CA LEU A 115 1.55 29.06 -7.60
C LEU A 115 0.12 29.60 -7.50
N PRO A 116 -0.75 29.21 -8.44
CA PRO A 116 -2.14 29.63 -8.45
C PRO A 116 -2.93 28.85 -7.40
N TYR A 117 -3.69 29.57 -6.59
CA TYR A 117 -4.75 29.00 -5.76
C TYR A 117 -6.07 29.08 -6.54
N SER A 118 -6.73 27.94 -6.74
CA SER A 118 -7.91 27.85 -7.62
C SER A 118 -9.23 27.68 -6.87
N GLY A 119 -9.21 27.11 -5.67
CA GLY A 119 -10.42 26.76 -4.93
C GLY A 119 -11.30 25.74 -5.64
N GLY A 120 -12.46 25.47 -5.07
CA GLY A 120 -13.45 24.52 -5.58
C GLY A 120 -13.23 23.11 -5.04
N ASN A 121 -13.55 22.12 -5.87
CA ASN A 121 -13.52 20.70 -5.54
C ASN A 121 -12.10 20.12 -5.53
N THR A 122 -11.98 18.83 -5.22
CA THR A 122 -10.71 18.07 -5.06
C THR A 122 -10.70 16.90 -6.05
N ASN A 123 -9.92 17.03 -7.13
CA ASN A 123 -9.79 16.04 -8.20
C ASN A 123 -8.43 15.31 -8.14
N THR A 124 -8.27 14.45 -7.15
CA THR A 124 -7.03 13.70 -6.92
C THR A 124 -6.77 12.69 -8.05
N SER A 125 -7.82 12.04 -8.58
CA SER A 125 -7.68 11.09 -9.69
C SER A 125 -7.13 11.74 -10.97
N GLY A 126 -7.61 12.93 -11.31
CA GLY A 126 -7.10 13.72 -12.43
C GLY A 126 -5.65 14.16 -12.23
N ALA A 127 -5.29 14.56 -11.02
CA ALA A 127 -3.93 14.94 -10.66
C ALA A 127 -2.95 13.76 -10.80
N LEU A 128 -3.28 12.59 -10.25
CA LEU A 128 -2.46 11.37 -10.36
C LEU A 128 -2.29 10.91 -11.80
N ARG A 129 -3.35 11.02 -12.60
CA ARG A 129 -3.33 10.68 -14.04
C ARG A 129 -2.43 11.63 -14.83
N TYR A 130 -2.55 12.93 -14.59
CA TYR A 130 -1.71 13.94 -15.24
C TYR A 130 -0.24 13.78 -14.83
N ALA A 131 0.03 13.54 -13.55
CA ALA A 131 1.36 13.30 -13.03
C ALA A 131 2.06 12.15 -13.74
N ARG A 132 1.33 11.04 -13.95
CA ARG A 132 1.81 9.91 -14.73
C ARG A 132 2.16 10.29 -16.17
N SER A 133 1.33 11.06 -16.87
CA SER A 133 1.67 11.49 -18.24
C SER A 133 2.95 12.33 -18.30
N VAL A 134 3.18 13.20 -17.31
CA VAL A 134 4.40 14.01 -17.21
C VAL A 134 5.62 13.13 -16.96
N LEU A 135 5.58 12.26 -15.95
CA LEU A 135 6.72 11.41 -15.55
C LEU A 135 7.05 10.31 -16.55
N LEU A 136 6.08 9.89 -17.37
CA LEU A 136 6.32 8.93 -18.46
C LEU A 136 6.61 9.61 -19.80
N ASN A 137 6.44 10.94 -19.89
CA ASN A 137 6.53 11.71 -21.12
C ASN A 137 5.62 11.14 -22.24
N VAL A 138 4.37 10.83 -21.91
CA VAL A 138 3.39 10.24 -22.84
C VAL A 138 2.18 11.17 -22.99
N THR A 139 1.82 11.49 -24.22
CA THR A 139 0.73 12.44 -24.56
C THR A 139 -0.66 11.80 -24.63
N THR A 140 -0.78 10.46 -24.65
CA THR A 140 -2.06 9.74 -24.68
C THR A 140 -2.11 8.64 -23.61
N LEU A 141 -3.11 8.72 -22.72
CA LEU A 141 -3.30 7.79 -21.60
C LEU A 141 -4.37 6.71 -21.86
N GLN A 142 -4.75 6.49 -23.12
CA GLN A 142 -5.62 5.37 -23.49
C GLN A 142 -4.80 4.08 -23.62
N GLY A 143 -4.67 3.35 -22.51
CA GLY A 143 -4.63 1.88 -22.50
C GLY A 143 -3.43 1.13 -23.08
N THR A 144 -2.52 1.75 -23.82
CA THR A 144 -1.32 1.07 -24.36
C THR A 144 -0.05 1.69 -23.81
N VAL A 145 0.56 0.96 -22.87
CA VAL A 145 1.90 1.25 -22.35
C VAL A 145 2.87 1.21 -23.54
N PRO A 146 3.60 2.30 -23.84
CA PRO A 146 4.70 2.22 -24.77
C PRO A 146 5.72 1.24 -24.19
N SER A 147 6.04 0.19 -24.93
CA SER A 147 7.26 -0.59 -24.73
C SER A 147 8.43 0.37 -24.97
N SER A 148 8.80 1.12 -23.94
CA SER A 148 9.91 2.05 -24.00
C SER A 148 11.19 1.26 -24.25
N THR A 149 11.64 1.35 -25.49
CA THR A 149 12.98 1.00 -25.91
C THR A 149 13.96 1.91 -25.16
N SER A 150 14.82 1.26 -24.38
CA SER A 150 16.22 1.66 -24.19
C SER A 150 16.46 3.09 -23.67
N SER A 151 16.41 3.32 -22.34
CA SER A 151 17.28 4.24 -21.54
C SER A 151 16.75 4.60 -20.13
N SER A 152 15.47 4.35 -19.79
CA SER A 152 14.80 4.97 -18.61
C SER A 152 14.79 4.16 -17.30
N TYR A 153 15.54 3.06 -17.17
CA TYR A 153 15.52 2.25 -15.93
C TYR A 153 16.30 2.88 -14.76
N ASP A 154 17.11 3.91 -15.00
CA ASP A 154 18.03 4.48 -13.99
C ASP A 154 17.48 5.72 -13.25
N VAL A 155 16.36 6.29 -13.72
CA VAL A 155 15.75 7.47 -13.11
C VAL A 155 14.51 7.07 -12.32
N LYS A 156 14.54 7.33 -11.00
CA LYS A 156 13.41 7.11 -10.09
C LYS A 156 12.31 8.12 -10.37
N LYS A 157 11.06 7.67 -10.57
CA LYS A 157 9.90 8.54 -10.80
C LYS A 157 9.07 8.62 -9.53
N VAL A 158 8.83 9.83 -9.04
CA VAL A 158 8.18 10.05 -7.75
C VAL A 158 7.03 11.05 -7.87
N ILE A 159 5.90 10.70 -7.28
CA ILE A 159 4.78 11.60 -7.03
C ILE A 159 4.74 11.91 -5.53
N VAL A 160 4.63 13.18 -5.16
CA VAL A 160 4.37 13.61 -3.78
C VAL A 160 3.06 14.37 -3.75
N LEU A 161 2.01 13.76 -3.20
CA LEU A 161 0.70 14.37 -3.02
C LEU A 161 0.66 15.12 -1.69
N ILE A 162 0.23 16.39 -1.69
CA ILE A 162 -0.03 17.17 -0.47
C ILE A 162 -1.49 17.59 -0.52
N THR A 163 -2.28 17.14 0.45
CA THR A 163 -3.74 17.39 0.50
C THR A 163 -4.25 17.37 1.94
N ASP A 164 -5.31 18.13 2.19
CA ASP A 164 -6.06 18.15 3.45
C ASP A 164 -7.30 17.26 3.42
N GLY A 165 -7.59 16.57 2.30
CA GLY A 165 -8.82 15.80 2.22
C GLY A 165 -9.00 14.81 1.08
N LEU A 166 -10.21 14.27 1.04
CA LEU A 166 -10.61 13.20 0.14
C LEU A 166 -10.99 13.75 -1.23
N SER A 167 -10.78 12.95 -2.27
CA SER A 167 -11.23 13.32 -3.61
C SER A 167 -12.76 13.39 -3.63
N ASN A 168 -13.32 14.46 -4.18
CA ASN A 168 -14.78 14.61 -4.37
C ASN A 168 -15.16 14.80 -5.85
N VAL A 169 -14.18 14.81 -6.76
CA VAL A 169 -14.36 14.63 -8.20
C VAL A 169 -13.82 13.27 -8.60
N ASP A 170 -14.62 12.48 -9.32
CA ASP A 170 -14.27 11.15 -9.82
C ASP A 170 -13.58 10.27 -8.76
N SER A 171 -14.07 10.33 -7.52
CA SER A 171 -13.41 9.71 -6.36
C SER A 171 -13.29 8.19 -6.49
N SER A 172 -14.21 7.55 -7.19
CA SER A 172 -14.16 6.12 -7.55
C SER A 172 -12.95 5.75 -8.41
N LEU A 173 -12.34 6.72 -9.11
CA LEU A 173 -11.17 6.51 -9.97
C LEU A 173 -9.84 6.75 -9.23
N THR A 174 -9.83 7.45 -8.09
CA THR A 174 -8.59 7.86 -7.40
C THR A 174 -7.70 6.66 -7.08
N LEU A 175 -8.29 5.62 -6.49
CA LEU A 175 -7.55 4.40 -6.15
C LEU A 175 -7.12 3.60 -7.38
N GLN A 176 -7.90 3.64 -8.47
CA GLN A 176 -7.53 3.03 -9.73
C GLN A 176 -6.28 3.72 -10.32
N GLU A 177 -6.27 5.05 -10.35
CA GLU A 177 -5.14 5.82 -10.87
C GLU A 177 -3.87 5.63 -10.04
N ALA A 178 -3.99 5.61 -8.71
CA ALA A 178 -2.88 5.28 -7.82
C ALA A 178 -2.33 3.87 -8.08
N ARG A 179 -3.19 2.86 -8.27
CA ARG A 179 -2.75 1.49 -8.59
C ARG A 179 -2.02 1.41 -9.91
N LEU A 180 -2.49 2.12 -10.94
CA LEU A 180 -1.84 2.18 -12.25
C LEU A 180 -0.44 2.80 -12.15
N ASN A 181 -0.29 3.89 -11.39
CA ASN A 181 1.01 4.52 -11.15
C ASN A 181 2.00 3.57 -10.47
N LYS A 182 1.56 2.88 -9.40
CA LYS A 182 2.37 1.87 -8.68
C LYS A 182 2.79 0.72 -9.61
N GLN A 183 1.89 0.22 -10.47
CA GLN A 183 2.19 -0.84 -11.44
C GLN A 183 3.23 -0.41 -12.48
N LEU A 184 3.31 0.89 -12.78
CA LEU A 184 4.28 1.49 -13.70
C LEU A 184 5.57 1.94 -12.99
N SER A 185 5.80 1.48 -11.76
CA SER A 185 7.00 1.80 -10.96
C SER A 185 7.18 3.30 -10.70
N ILE A 186 6.08 4.05 -10.61
CA ILE A 186 6.06 5.41 -10.08
C ILE A 186 5.84 5.31 -8.58
N GLU A 187 6.83 5.73 -7.79
CA GLU A 187 6.75 5.76 -6.33
C GLU A 187 5.85 6.93 -5.90
N GLN A 188 4.97 6.69 -4.93
CA GLN A 188 3.95 7.66 -4.54
C GLN A 188 4.01 7.89 -3.04
N TYR A 189 4.19 9.16 -2.67
CA TYR A 189 4.08 9.68 -1.31
C TYR A 189 2.79 10.48 -1.16
N ALA A 190 2.27 10.52 0.07
CA ALA A 190 1.22 11.46 0.45
C ALA A 190 1.54 12.11 1.79
N ILE A 191 1.35 13.42 1.85
CA ILE A 191 1.35 14.24 3.06
C ILE A 191 -0.10 14.65 3.31
N GLY A 192 -0.73 14.02 4.30
CA GLY A 192 -2.08 14.35 4.74
C GLY A 192 -2.05 15.46 5.80
N ILE A 193 -2.89 16.48 5.65
CA ILE A 193 -3.05 17.53 6.66
C ILE A 193 -4.37 17.26 7.37
N THR A 194 -4.31 16.48 8.45
CA THR A 194 -5.47 15.76 8.98
C THR A 194 -5.73 16.16 10.43
N LYS A 195 -6.72 17.04 10.65
CA LYS A 195 -7.24 17.29 12.00
C LYS A 195 -8.40 16.36 12.37
N TYR A 196 -9.19 15.90 11.38
CA TYR A 196 -10.43 15.13 11.57
C TYR A 196 -10.74 14.11 10.44
N MET A 197 -9.74 13.69 9.67
CA MET A 197 -9.97 12.93 8.43
C MET A 197 -9.72 11.43 8.60
N ASN A 198 -10.46 10.63 7.83
CA ASN A 198 -10.19 9.20 7.66
C ASN A 198 -8.93 9.03 6.77
N GLU A 199 -7.79 8.78 7.40
CA GLU A 199 -6.49 8.64 6.72
C GLU A 199 -6.40 7.40 5.82
N ASP A 200 -7.31 6.44 5.96
CA ASP A 200 -7.29 5.17 5.22
C ASP A 200 -7.26 5.41 3.69
N GLU A 201 -8.02 6.39 3.17
CA GLU A 201 -8.01 6.68 1.72
C GLU A 201 -6.64 7.15 1.24
N LEU A 202 -6.00 8.07 1.97
CA LEU A 202 -4.69 8.61 1.60
C LEU A 202 -3.60 7.53 1.72
N GLN A 203 -3.69 6.67 2.73
CA GLN A 203 -2.82 5.52 2.91
C GLN A 203 -2.95 4.51 1.75
N ASP A 204 -4.15 4.31 1.20
CA ASP A 204 -4.37 3.46 0.03
C ASP A 204 -3.75 4.04 -1.27
N LEU A 205 -3.45 5.35 -1.32
CA LEU A 205 -2.84 5.99 -2.50
C LEU A 205 -1.32 5.78 -2.55
N VAL A 206 -0.65 5.66 -1.41
CA VAL A 206 0.82 5.64 -1.36
C VAL A 206 1.42 4.29 -1.74
N SER A 207 2.73 4.26 -1.97
CA SER A 207 3.47 3.00 -2.22
C SER A 207 3.72 2.23 -0.92
N ASP A 208 3.97 0.92 -1.04
CA ASP A 208 4.37 0.10 0.11
C ASP A 208 5.84 0.37 0.49
N PRO A 209 6.22 0.36 1.78
CA PRO A 209 5.32 0.27 2.94
C PRO A 209 4.64 1.62 3.20
N VAL A 210 3.37 1.58 3.63
CA VAL A 210 2.57 2.78 3.94
C VAL A 210 3.26 3.66 4.98
N SER A 211 3.84 3.07 6.03
CA SER A 211 4.56 3.80 7.09
C SER A 211 5.73 4.67 6.59
N TYR A 212 6.29 4.35 5.42
CA TYR A 212 7.39 5.10 4.81
C TYR A 212 6.93 6.09 3.74
N HIS A 213 5.76 5.88 3.12
CA HIS A 213 5.29 6.74 2.04
C HIS A 213 4.15 7.68 2.45
N TYR A 214 3.52 7.41 3.58
CA TYR A 214 2.56 8.31 4.20
C TYR A 214 3.22 9.14 5.30
N LEU A 215 2.92 10.42 5.29
CA LEU A 215 3.27 11.40 6.32
C LEU A 215 1.99 12.16 6.67
N ASN A 216 1.85 12.57 7.92
CA ASN A 216 0.74 13.43 8.32
C ASN A 216 1.23 14.64 9.14
N ALA A 217 0.51 15.74 9.00
CA ALA A 217 0.65 16.93 9.81
C ALA A 217 -0.70 17.25 10.45
N SER A 218 -0.71 17.63 11.73
CA SER A 218 -1.94 17.96 12.46
C SER A 218 -2.66 19.19 11.90
N ASP A 219 -1.89 20.12 11.33
CA ASP A 219 -2.37 21.28 10.58
C ASP A 219 -1.25 21.83 9.67
N PHE A 220 -1.58 22.83 8.86
CA PHE A 220 -0.65 23.44 7.92
C PHE A 220 0.60 24.04 8.56
N SER A 221 0.52 24.53 9.80
CA SER A 221 1.67 25.13 10.49
C SER A 221 2.73 24.10 10.91
N HIS A 222 2.37 22.82 10.98
CA HIS A 222 3.26 21.70 11.34
C HIS A 222 3.92 21.03 10.13
N LEU A 223 3.64 21.48 8.89
CA LEU A 223 4.30 20.94 7.68
C LEU A 223 5.83 21.04 7.76
N ASN A 224 6.35 22.09 8.38
CA ASN A 224 7.79 22.29 8.55
C ASN A 224 8.49 21.16 9.34
N LEU A 225 7.78 20.48 10.24
CA LEU A 225 8.32 19.37 11.01
C LEU A 225 8.62 18.14 10.14
N LEU A 226 7.97 18.03 8.98
CA LEU A 226 8.10 16.89 8.06
C LEU A 226 9.26 17.04 7.07
N ILE A 227 9.92 18.21 7.01
CA ILE A 227 10.90 18.52 5.96
C ILE A 227 12.07 17.55 5.96
N ASN A 228 12.71 17.35 7.11
CA ASN A 228 13.88 16.47 7.22
C ASN A 228 13.51 15.01 6.92
N GLU A 229 12.37 14.56 7.41
CA GLU A 229 11.86 13.22 7.19
C GLU A 229 11.52 12.98 5.71
N LEU A 230 10.83 13.92 5.06
CA LEU A 230 10.54 13.84 3.63
C LEU A 230 11.81 13.85 2.79
N LEU A 231 12.77 14.73 3.09
CA LEU A 231 14.04 14.81 2.35
C LEU A 231 14.84 13.51 2.47
N GLN A 232 14.91 12.93 3.67
CA GLN A 232 15.50 11.62 3.86
C GLN A 232 14.80 10.57 2.99
N ARG A 233 13.46 10.57 2.99
CA ARG A 233 12.68 9.59 2.23
C ARG A 233 12.86 9.72 0.72
N LEU A 234 12.89 10.95 0.19
CA LEU A 234 13.01 11.24 -1.24
C LEU A 234 14.43 11.04 -1.80
N THR A 235 15.47 11.32 -1.02
CA THR A 235 16.86 11.29 -1.50
C THR A 235 17.56 9.94 -1.31
N CYS A 236 17.01 9.06 -0.48
CA CYS A 236 17.55 7.72 -0.28
C CYS A 236 16.96 6.73 -1.32
N SER A 237 17.83 6.01 -2.03
CA SER A 237 17.44 5.06 -3.11
C SER A 237 16.51 3.93 -2.66
N GLN A 238 16.53 3.59 -1.39
CA GLN A 238 15.63 2.62 -0.78
C GLN A 238 15.15 3.19 0.54
N PRO A 239 13.91 2.88 0.98
CA PRO A 239 13.61 2.92 2.40
C PRO A 239 14.77 2.26 3.14
N PRO A 240 15.23 2.78 4.29
CA PRO A 240 16.06 1.98 5.16
C PRO A 240 15.43 0.59 5.21
N LEU A 241 16.18 -0.44 4.79
CA LEU A 241 15.76 -1.78 5.13
C LEU A 241 15.53 -1.71 6.64
N PRO A 242 14.33 -2.06 7.14
CA PRO A 242 14.17 -2.19 8.57
C PRO A 242 15.34 -3.04 9.03
N GLU A 243 16.03 -2.59 10.09
CA GLU A 243 17.02 -3.39 10.79
C GLU A 243 16.57 -4.86 10.76
N PRO A 244 17.43 -5.82 10.36
CA PRO A 244 17.03 -7.22 10.30
C PRO A 244 16.34 -7.57 11.62
N CYS A 245 15.05 -7.91 11.52
CA CYS A 245 14.15 -7.91 12.66
C CYS A 245 14.74 -8.79 13.78
N ARG A 246 15.07 -8.18 14.92
CA ARG A 246 15.55 -8.94 16.08
C ARG A 246 14.45 -9.79 16.70
N ASP A 247 13.18 -9.39 16.52
CA ASP A 247 12.01 -10.19 16.89
C ASP A 247 11.30 -10.71 15.64
N THR A 248 11.53 -11.97 15.31
CA THR A 248 10.90 -12.69 14.19
C THR A 248 9.59 -13.38 14.59
N ARG A 249 9.05 -13.09 15.79
CA ARG A 249 7.80 -13.70 16.25
C ARG A 249 6.62 -13.09 15.54
N SER A 250 5.72 -13.94 15.07
CA SER A 250 4.43 -13.54 14.46
C SER A 250 3.44 -14.69 14.60
N ASP A 251 2.16 -14.36 14.72
CA ASP A 251 1.06 -15.32 14.72
C ASP A 251 0.24 -15.09 13.44
N ILE A 252 0.27 -16.07 12.53
CA ILE A 252 -0.24 -15.92 11.17
C ILE A 252 -1.42 -16.86 10.93
N ALA A 253 -2.52 -16.34 10.41
CA ALA A 253 -3.66 -17.11 9.95
C ALA A 253 -3.78 -17.06 8.43
N PHE A 254 -3.73 -18.23 7.78
CA PHE A 254 -4.12 -18.37 6.37
C PHE A 254 -5.60 -18.73 6.29
N VAL A 255 -6.37 -17.97 5.52
CA VAL A 255 -7.81 -18.19 5.31
C VAL A 255 -8.03 -18.49 3.84
N LEU A 256 -8.20 -19.76 3.50
CA LEU A 256 -8.12 -20.26 2.14
C LEU A 256 -9.49 -20.63 1.60
N ASP A 257 -9.84 -20.05 0.45
CA ASP A 257 -11.00 -20.45 -0.31
C ASP A 257 -10.80 -21.85 -0.88
N SER A 258 -11.72 -22.72 -0.51
CA SER A 258 -11.79 -24.14 -0.83
C SER A 258 -13.11 -24.44 -1.54
N SER A 259 -13.72 -23.43 -2.18
CA SER A 259 -14.96 -23.54 -2.93
C SER A 259 -14.78 -24.27 -4.27
N GLY A 260 -15.91 -24.58 -4.91
CA GLY A 260 -15.94 -25.28 -6.19
C GLY A 260 -15.34 -24.49 -7.34
N SER A 261 -15.30 -23.15 -7.28
CA SER A 261 -14.73 -22.30 -8.33
C SER A 261 -13.21 -22.44 -8.46
N ILE A 262 -12.53 -22.89 -7.40
CA ILE A 262 -11.11 -23.26 -7.45
C ILE A 262 -10.89 -24.50 -8.31
N ILE A 263 -11.88 -25.39 -8.42
CA ILE A 263 -11.79 -26.64 -9.19
C ILE A 263 -11.99 -26.36 -10.67
N ILE A 264 -11.03 -26.78 -11.49
CA ILE A 264 -11.20 -26.73 -12.95
C ILE A 264 -12.08 -27.92 -13.34
N GLN A 265 -13.22 -27.63 -13.95
CA GLN A 265 -14.18 -28.63 -14.40
C GLN A 265 -14.07 -28.79 -15.91
N HIS A 266 -13.69 -29.98 -16.37
CA HIS A 266 -13.58 -30.28 -17.79
C HIS A 266 -14.92 -30.78 -18.36
N SER A 267 -15.05 -30.71 -19.69
CA SER A 267 -16.28 -31.12 -20.40
C SER A 267 -16.62 -32.61 -20.26
N ASP A 268 -15.66 -33.43 -19.86
CA ASP A 268 -15.83 -34.86 -19.59
C ASP A 268 -16.21 -35.16 -18.12
N ASN A 269 -16.57 -34.13 -17.35
CA ASN A 269 -16.85 -34.17 -15.91
C ASN A 269 -15.64 -34.55 -15.03
N SER A 270 -14.42 -34.60 -15.57
CA SER A 270 -13.22 -34.73 -14.75
C SER A 270 -12.97 -33.44 -13.97
N ARG A 271 -12.43 -33.60 -12.74
CA ARG A 271 -12.08 -32.51 -11.84
C ARG A 271 -10.56 -32.35 -11.80
N ASP A 272 -10.06 -31.20 -12.21
CA ASP A 272 -8.66 -30.84 -12.08
C ASP A 272 -8.46 -29.93 -10.84
N LEU A 273 -7.62 -30.43 -9.92
CA LEU A 273 -7.31 -29.81 -8.64
C LEU A 273 -6.00 -29.01 -8.67
N SER A 274 -5.43 -28.77 -9.85
CA SER A 274 -4.15 -28.07 -10.01
C SER A 274 -4.14 -26.71 -9.31
N ASN A 275 -5.24 -25.97 -9.34
CA ASN A 275 -5.35 -24.70 -8.62
C ASN A 275 -5.29 -24.89 -7.10
N TRP A 276 -5.97 -25.91 -6.55
CA TRP A 276 -5.90 -26.21 -5.13
C TRP A 276 -4.47 -26.58 -4.70
N VAL A 277 -3.75 -27.33 -5.54
CA VAL A 277 -2.33 -27.61 -5.34
C VAL A 277 -1.50 -26.32 -5.32
N LEU A 278 -1.78 -25.37 -6.22
CA LEU A 278 -1.10 -24.06 -6.22
C LEU A 278 -1.38 -23.24 -4.97
N VAL A 279 -2.62 -23.24 -4.47
CA VAL A 279 -3.01 -22.55 -3.22
C VAL A 279 -2.24 -23.14 -2.03
N LYS A 280 -2.22 -24.48 -1.89
CA LYS A 280 -1.44 -25.15 -0.83
C LYS A 280 0.06 -24.85 -0.94
N ASN A 281 0.61 -24.93 -2.15
CA ASN A 281 2.02 -24.66 -2.39
C ASN A 281 2.39 -23.21 -2.11
N PHE A 282 1.49 -22.25 -2.32
CA PHE A 282 1.72 -20.88 -1.93
C PHE A 282 1.94 -20.74 -0.42
N VAL A 283 1.06 -21.34 0.40
CA VAL A 283 1.20 -21.31 1.87
C VAL A 283 2.51 -21.97 2.31
N ILE A 284 2.84 -23.14 1.74
CA ILE A 284 4.10 -23.84 2.02
C ILE A 284 5.31 -22.98 1.64
N ASN A 285 5.28 -22.31 0.48
CA ASN A 285 6.39 -21.46 0.03
C ASN A 285 6.57 -20.21 0.90
N VAL A 286 5.48 -19.64 1.42
CA VAL A 286 5.57 -18.55 2.41
C VAL A 286 6.18 -19.10 3.70
N ALA A 287 5.63 -20.18 4.26
CA ALA A 287 6.10 -20.78 5.51
C ALA A 287 7.58 -21.19 5.45
N LYS A 288 8.08 -21.63 4.29
CA LYS A 288 9.49 -22.01 4.08
C LYS A 288 10.49 -20.87 4.34
N ASN A 289 10.05 -19.63 4.17
CA ASN A 289 10.89 -18.45 4.38
C ASN A 289 10.75 -17.86 5.79
N LEU A 290 10.01 -18.53 6.68
CA LEU A 290 9.75 -18.10 8.05
C LEU A 290 10.41 -19.06 9.04
N ASN A 291 10.72 -18.55 10.23
CA ASN A 291 11.25 -19.37 11.31
C ASN A 291 10.07 -19.99 12.09
N ILE A 292 9.55 -21.11 11.59
CA ILE A 292 8.39 -21.78 12.20
C ILE A 292 8.77 -22.37 13.55
N GLY A 293 8.00 -22.03 14.58
CA GLY A 293 8.19 -22.55 15.94
C GLY A 293 7.30 -21.87 16.96
N LEU A 294 7.00 -22.56 18.06
CA LEU A 294 6.13 -22.05 19.11
C LEU A 294 6.71 -20.82 19.83
N SER A 295 8.03 -20.66 19.87
CA SER A 295 8.67 -19.44 20.37
C SER A 295 8.99 -18.42 19.27
N GLN A 296 8.70 -18.73 18.01
CA GLN A 296 9.07 -17.97 16.81
C GLN A 296 7.82 -17.62 16.02
N THR A 297 7.70 -17.99 14.74
CA THR A 297 6.47 -17.80 13.96
C THR A 297 5.51 -18.97 14.14
N ARG A 298 4.25 -18.69 14.50
CA ARG A 298 3.16 -19.66 14.57
C ARG A 298 2.23 -19.49 13.38
N ILE A 299 1.75 -20.59 12.81
CA ILE A 299 0.82 -20.57 11.67
C ILE A 299 -0.43 -21.37 12.01
N SER A 300 -1.59 -20.83 11.65
CA SER A 300 -2.88 -21.50 11.62
C SER A 300 -3.45 -21.45 10.21
N LEU A 301 -4.38 -22.36 9.91
CA LEU A 301 -5.01 -22.42 8.59
C LEU A 301 -6.50 -22.73 8.72
N ILE A 302 -7.30 -21.90 8.07
CA ILE A 302 -8.73 -22.03 7.90
C ILE A 302 -8.99 -22.32 6.42
N THR A 303 -9.84 -23.29 6.14
CA THR A 303 -10.43 -23.44 4.80
C THR A 303 -11.90 -23.05 4.85
N PHE A 304 -12.41 -22.49 3.75
CA PHE A 304 -13.82 -22.18 3.65
C PHE A 304 -14.42 -22.50 2.29
N SER A 305 -15.66 -22.95 2.32
CA SER A 305 -16.55 -23.11 1.18
C SER A 305 -17.96 -22.73 1.66
N HIS A 306 -18.98 -23.58 1.56
CA HIS A 306 -20.28 -23.33 2.21
C HIS A 306 -20.16 -23.27 3.75
N ILE A 307 -19.18 -23.99 4.31
CA ILE A 307 -18.75 -23.93 5.72
C ILE A 307 -17.31 -23.45 5.83
N ALA A 308 -16.94 -22.83 6.95
CA ALA A 308 -15.55 -22.57 7.33
C ALA A 308 -15.10 -23.57 8.40
N ARG A 309 -13.87 -24.08 8.28
CA ARG A 309 -13.27 -25.00 9.26
C ARG A 309 -11.83 -24.62 9.57
N VAL A 310 -11.45 -24.73 10.83
CA VAL A 310 -10.03 -24.64 11.24
C VAL A 310 -9.39 -25.99 10.95
N GLU A 311 -8.35 -26.01 10.13
CA GLU A 311 -7.58 -27.23 9.84
C GLU A 311 -6.55 -27.48 10.94
N PHE A 312 -5.98 -26.40 11.48
CA PHE A 312 -5.09 -26.41 12.64
C PHE A 312 -4.92 -25.00 13.24
N TYR A 313 -4.60 -24.98 14.52
CA TYR A 313 -4.42 -23.79 15.34
C TYR A 313 -2.94 -23.36 15.42
N LEU A 314 -2.69 -22.15 15.93
CA LEU A 314 -1.36 -21.55 16.05
C LEU A 314 -0.38 -22.39 16.91
N LYS A 315 -0.90 -23.20 17.83
CA LYS A 315 -0.11 -24.04 18.74
C LYS A 315 0.23 -25.43 18.20
N ASP A 316 -0.30 -25.83 17.05
CA ASP A 316 -0.32 -27.25 16.65
C ASP A 316 0.99 -27.71 15.99
N PHE A 317 1.79 -26.78 15.43
CA PHE A 317 3.05 -27.09 14.76
C PHE A 317 4.22 -26.26 15.30
N ASN A 318 5.37 -26.91 15.45
CA ASN A 318 6.60 -26.31 15.97
C ASN A 318 7.77 -26.34 14.97
N ASP A 319 7.55 -26.88 13.77
CA ASP A 319 8.56 -27.00 12.72
C ASP A 319 7.90 -26.90 11.33
N PHE A 320 8.70 -26.56 10.33
CA PHE A 320 8.21 -26.35 8.96
C PHE A 320 7.80 -27.66 8.30
N GLU A 321 8.53 -28.75 8.55
CA GLU A 321 8.35 -30.05 7.91
C GLU A 321 6.98 -30.66 8.26
N SER A 322 6.63 -30.68 9.54
CA SER A 322 5.34 -31.19 10.02
C SER A 322 4.18 -30.32 9.55
N LEU A 323 4.34 -28.99 9.58
CA LEU A 323 3.38 -28.03 9.06
C LEU A 323 3.12 -28.24 7.56
N ALA A 324 4.17 -28.31 6.74
CA ALA A 324 4.08 -28.48 5.29
C ALA A 324 3.49 -29.84 4.90
N ALA A 325 3.84 -30.91 5.63
CA ALA A 325 3.26 -32.23 5.44
C ALA A 325 1.76 -32.24 5.78
N ASN A 326 1.33 -31.51 6.80
CA ASN A 326 -0.09 -31.39 7.13
C ASN A 326 -0.85 -30.59 6.05
N ILE A 327 -0.34 -29.41 5.67
CA ILE A 327 -0.95 -28.57 4.63
C ILE A 327 -1.16 -29.36 3.33
N SER A 328 -0.16 -30.15 2.92
CA SER A 328 -0.22 -30.93 1.69
C SER A 328 -1.39 -31.92 1.64
N LYS A 329 -1.85 -32.41 2.81
CA LYS A 329 -2.94 -33.39 2.94
C LYS A 329 -4.33 -32.76 3.03
N ILE A 330 -4.43 -31.44 3.11
CA ILE A 330 -5.74 -30.78 3.20
C ILE A 330 -6.48 -30.95 1.87
N ASP A 331 -7.67 -31.51 1.97
CA ASP A 331 -8.59 -31.73 0.85
C ASP A 331 -9.47 -30.51 0.61
N ILE A 332 -9.78 -30.27 -0.66
CA ILE A 332 -10.71 -29.22 -1.08
C ILE A 332 -12.15 -29.59 -0.67
N ILE A 333 -12.96 -28.59 -0.27
CA ILE A 333 -14.37 -28.82 0.09
C ILE A 333 -15.27 -28.81 -1.16
N GLY A 334 -15.09 -27.84 -2.06
CA GLY A 334 -15.64 -27.84 -3.42
C GLY A 334 -17.12 -27.45 -3.57
N SER A 335 -17.64 -26.52 -2.75
CA SER A 335 -19.04 -26.05 -2.79
C SER A 335 -19.12 -24.50 -2.89
N GLU A 336 -20.02 -23.83 -2.17
CA GLU A 336 -20.20 -22.37 -2.14
C GLU A 336 -19.00 -21.63 -1.50
N THR A 337 -19.07 -20.31 -1.34
CA THR A 337 -17.98 -19.42 -0.87
C THR A 337 -18.49 -18.55 0.29
N ASN A 338 -18.18 -18.95 1.53
CA ASN A 338 -18.60 -18.30 2.78
C ASN A 338 -17.41 -17.56 3.44
N THR A 339 -17.04 -16.42 2.85
CA THR A 339 -15.90 -15.63 3.33
C THR A 339 -16.19 -15.05 4.72
N SER A 340 -17.40 -14.59 4.98
CA SER A 340 -17.77 -14.00 6.29
C SER A 340 -17.69 -15.02 7.43
N GLY A 341 -18.11 -16.26 7.21
CA GLY A 341 -17.94 -17.35 8.17
C GLY A 341 -16.47 -17.65 8.48
N ALA A 342 -15.61 -17.59 7.47
CA ALA A 342 -14.17 -17.80 7.63
C ALA A 342 -13.50 -16.71 8.47
N LEU A 343 -13.86 -15.44 8.21
CA LEU A 343 -13.37 -14.29 8.97
C LEU A 343 -13.85 -14.31 10.43
N ARG A 344 -15.11 -14.69 10.65
CA ARG A 344 -15.66 -14.87 12.00
C ARG A 344 -14.89 -15.94 12.77
N LEU A 345 -14.65 -17.10 12.13
CA LEU A 345 -13.92 -18.21 12.73
C LEU A 345 -12.47 -17.82 13.06
N MET A 346 -11.83 -17.04 12.19
CA MET A 346 -10.50 -16.49 12.42
C MET A 346 -10.47 -15.60 13.67
N ASN A 347 -11.39 -14.63 13.74
CA ASN A 347 -11.48 -13.67 14.84
C ASN A 347 -11.80 -14.35 16.18
N ASP A 348 -12.77 -15.27 16.20
CA ASP A 348 -13.32 -15.79 17.46
C ASP A 348 -12.57 -17.01 18.00
N VAL A 349 -11.95 -17.78 17.10
CA VAL A 349 -11.36 -19.09 17.44
C VAL A 349 -9.85 -19.12 17.22
N VAL A 350 -9.34 -18.66 16.08
CA VAL A 350 -7.91 -18.77 15.77
C VAL A 350 -7.08 -17.80 16.61
N PHE A 351 -7.42 -16.51 16.60
CA PHE A 351 -6.75 -15.49 17.40
C PHE A 351 -7.30 -15.50 18.84
N ASN A 352 -7.06 -16.62 19.52
CA ASN A 352 -7.44 -16.87 20.90
C ASN A 352 -6.29 -17.52 21.65
N VAL A 353 -5.97 -17.02 22.84
CA VAL A 353 -4.86 -17.53 23.67
C VAL A 353 -4.95 -19.03 23.92
N LYS A 354 -6.17 -19.57 24.07
CA LYS A 354 -6.39 -21.02 24.24
C LYS A 354 -5.95 -21.85 23.03
N ASN A 355 -5.90 -21.23 21.87
CA ASN A 355 -5.54 -21.83 20.58
C ASN A 355 -4.16 -21.39 20.08
N GLY A 356 -3.38 -20.72 20.92
CA GLY A 356 -1.97 -20.42 20.66
C GLY A 356 -1.69 -19.00 20.18
N ASP A 357 -2.67 -18.10 20.21
CA ASP A 357 -2.43 -16.66 20.04
C ASP A 357 -1.63 -16.09 21.21
N ARG A 358 -0.69 -15.19 20.91
CA ARG A 358 0.17 -14.53 21.88
C ARG A 358 -0.17 -13.04 21.93
N PRO A 359 -0.68 -12.53 23.06
CA PRO A 359 -1.08 -11.12 23.18
C PRO A 359 0.06 -10.12 22.94
N ASP A 360 1.31 -10.53 23.11
CA ASP A 360 2.52 -9.72 22.91
C ASP A 360 3.11 -9.83 21.50
N VAL A 361 2.48 -10.59 20.60
CA VAL A 361 3.00 -10.88 19.26
C VAL A 361 2.02 -10.39 18.19
N PRO A 362 2.50 -9.85 17.05
CA PRO A 362 1.64 -9.41 15.97
C PRO A 362 0.79 -10.53 15.35
N ASN A 363 -0.49 -10.24 15.18
CA ASN A 363 -1.43 -11.08 14.44
C ASN A 363 -1.53 -10.64 12.97
N VAL A 364 -1.35 -11.59 12.05
CA VAL A 364 -1.38 -11.38 10.60
C VAL A 364 -2.39 -12.33 9.94
N ALA A 365 -3.23 -11.81 9.06
CA ALA A 365 -4.23 -12.59 8.34
C ALA A 365 -4.01 -12.49 6.83
N ILE A 366 -3.83 -13.64 6.18
CA ILE A 366 -3.71 -13.76 4.73
C ILE A 366 -4.92 -14.52 4.20
N VAL A 367 -5.84 -13.79 3.59
CA VAL A 367 -7.07 -14.34 3.01
C VAL A 367 -6.85 -14.56 1.52
N MET A 368 -7.11 -15.78 1.03
CA MET A 368 -7.01 -16.12 -0.39
C MET A 368 -8.38 -16.55 -0.91
N THR A 369 -8.91 -15.86 -1.91
CA THR A 369 -10.21 -16.17 -2.52
C THR A 369 -10.20 -15.85 -4.01
N ASP A 370 -10.97 -16.57 -4.82
CA ASP A 370 -11.08 -16.35 -6.26
C ASP A 370 -12.33 -15.57 -6.67
N GLY A 371 -13.21 -15.22 -5.72
CA GLY A 371 -14.50 -14.64 -6.03
C GLY A 371 -15.17 -13.87 -4.89
N GLN A 372 -16.42 -13.46 -5.12
CA GLN A 372 -17.26 -12.82 -4.11
C GLN A 372 -17.91 -13.88 -3.22
N SER A 373 -18.03 -13.60 -1.91
CA SER A 373 -18.82 -14.41 -0.99
C SER A 373 -20.26 -14.52 -1.50
N ASN A 374 -20.78 -15.74 -1.61
CA ASN A 374 -22.17 -16.01 -2.00
C ASN A 374 -23.02 -16.53 -0.83
N VAL A 375 -22.40 -16.74 0.35
CA VAL A 375 -23.07 -16.97 1.63
C VAL A 375 -22.86 -15.75 2.53
N ASN A 376 -23.95 -15.27 3.17
CA ASN A 376 -23.94 -14.14 4.12
C ASN A 376 -23.05 -12.97 3.69
N GLN A 377 -23.17 -12.57 2.42
CA GLN A 377 -22.26 -11.61 1.78
C GLN A 377 -22.21 -10.27 2.54
N SER A 378 -23.35 -9.80 3.07
CA SER A 378 -23.47 -8.56 3.84
C SER A 378 -22.56 -8.51 5.06
N GLU A 379 -22.21 -9.67 5.63
CA GLU A 379 -21.38 -9.78 6.83
C GLU A 379 -19.88 -9.75 6.54
N THR A 380 -19.45 -9.87 5.27
CA THR A 380 -18.03 -9.96 4.92
C THR A 380 -17.26 -8.69 5.30
N ILE A 381 -17.81 -7.53 4.99
CA ILE A 381 -17.20 -6.22 5.33
C ILE A 381 -17.19 -5.99 6.85
N PRO A 382 -18.31 -6.16 7.58
CA PRO A 382 -18.31 -6.09 9.04
C PRO A 382 -17.27 -6.97 9.72
N GLU A 383 -17.10 -8.22 9.26
CA GLU A 383 -16.11 -9.16 9.83
C GLU A 383 -14.67 -8.75 9.52
N ALA A 384 -14.40 -8.21 8.32
CA ALA A 384 -13.10 -7.67 7.96
C ALA A 384 -12.77 -6.40 8.77
N ILE A 385 -13.74 -5.52 9.01
CA ILE A 385 -13.60 -4.36 9.89
C ILE A 385 -13.34 -4.82 11.33
N ARG A 386 -14.06 -5.84 11.80
CA ARG A 386 -13.83 -6.43 13.13
C ARG A 386 -12.39 -6.93 13.28
N ALA A 387 -11.88 -7.63 12.26
CA ALA A 387 -10.50 -8.09 12.22
C ALA A 387 -9.49 -6.93 12.33
N LYS A 388 -9.68 -5.86 11.55
CA LYS A 388 -8.83 -4.65 11.60
C LYS A 388 -8.87 -4.00 12.99
N ASN A 389 -10.06 -3.84 13.57
CA ASN A 389 -10.25 -3.22 14.89
C ASN A 389 -9.70 -4.06 16.05
N PHE A 390 -9.57 -5.37 15.89
CA PHE A 390 -8.99 -6.27 16.90
C PHE A 390 -7.46 -6.22 16.95
N GLY A 391 -6.83 -5.36 16.15
CA GLY A 391 -5.38 -5.23 16.11
C GLY A 391 -4.69 -6.28 15.23
N ILE A 392 -5.39 -6.90 14.28
CA ILE A 392 -4.76 -7.72 13.23
C ILE A 392 -4.04 -6.76 12.28
N ILE A 393 -2.74 -6.61 12.49
CA ILE A 393 -1.90 -5.52 11.97
C ILE A 393 -1.79 -5.56 10.44
N ASN A 394 -1.99 -6.72 9.82
CA ASN A 394 -1.98 -6.88 8.37
C ASN A 394 -3.05 -7.88 7.90
N PHE A 395 -4.25 -7.36 7.64
CA PHE A 395 -5.32 -8.08 6.98
C PHE A 395 -5.19 -7.90 5.46
N LYS A 396 -4.68 -8.91 4.74
CA LYS A 396 -4.46 -8.84 3.29
C LYS A 396 -5.32 -9.86 2.56
N ILE A 397 -6.20 -9.38 1.68
CA ILE A 397 -6.99 -10.22 0.78
C ILE A 397 -6.23 -10.35 -0.55
N ILE A 398 -5.90 -11.58 -0.91
CA ILE A 398 -5.30 -11.96 -2.18
C ILE A 398 -6.40 -12.55 -3.06
N PHE A 399 -6.74 -11.84 -4.14
CA PHE A 399 -7.64 -12.35 -5.16
C PHE A 399 -6.89 -13.29 -6.10
N LEU A 400 -7.27 -14.56 -6.10
CA LEU A 400 -6.85 -15.56 -7.07
C LEU A 400 -7.58 -15.25 -8.38
N ARG A 401 -6.90 -14.57 -9.32
CA ARG A 401 -7.34 -14.57 -10.72
C ARG A 401 -7.01 -15.94 -11.29
N ILE A 402 -7.99 -16.84 -11.24
CA ILE A 402 -7.91 -18.20 -11.78
C ILE A 402 -8.21 -18.17 -13.28
#